data_AF-A0A921ZKJ6-F1
#
_entry.id   AF-A0A921ZKJ6-F1
#
_cell.length_a   1.000
_cell.length_b   1.000
_cell.length_c   1.000
_cell.angle_alpha   90.00
_cell.angle_beta   90.00
_cell.angle_gamma   90.00
#
_symmetry.space_group_name_H-M   'P 1'
#
loop_
_entity.id
_entity.type
_entity.pdbx_description
1 polymer ?
#
loop_
_entity_poly.entity_id
_entity_poly.type
_entity_poly.pdbx_seq_one_letter_code
_entity_poly.pdbx_strand_id
1 'polypeptide(L)'
;MFPLHERTALENLRRKWVKTFFSPQPLGIIWLGTANESWKDIAYVLFSLFNVLWACVYLETWKRYSNVLAYRWGTLDQRDDLLVEPRPLFQGEMSTSPVTGRPEPQYAAWRRRVWRHCVSVPLMLLCLSVAAAATFALLRAQDWWESKIMYLTWIPRALLAIMIAVEEEVYARIARWLNDKENYRLETKYENHLIVKISLFQFVNSFMSLFYIAFYLQDMDKLKEQLAVLLITRQVIGNLKESALPYLIENLRLAKMCVDVFGALSPTKAPTSTQLTDMFDKKTDSASESPENSIVNGGAEKPKDEKKETESPVGQKVIHQAELESQLFKYEGTFAEYLEMLTQLGHVVLFSSAFPLAALCALLNNAAEVRADAFKLCHVAQRPFGDRVNSIGSWQHAMEAIVGVAVLVNCALIGLSGPVHRLLPDATPAQTVLVIVALEHVILVVVLALRLAIPEIPAWLATEMAKVEFQRREAIKNAHAPLMVSIHQPQGVYC
;
A
#
# COMPACT_ATOMS: atom_id res chain seq x y z
N MET A 1 -9.69 16.94 11.99
CA MET A 1 -9.18 17.89 10.99
C MET A 1 -8.88 17.11 9.73
N PHE A 2 -9.34 17.57 8.57
CA PHE A 2 -9.05 17.00 7.26
C PHE A 2 -9.02 18.15 6.24
N PRO A 3 -8.22 18.07 5.16
CA PRO A 3 -8.23 19.06 4.09
C PRO A 3 -9.47 18.85 3.20
N LEU A 4 -10.03 19.93 2.65
CA LEU A 4 -11.16 19.84 1.71
C LEU A 4 -10.69 19.50 0.29
N HIS A 5 -11.56 18.85 -0.49
CA HIS A 5 -11.34 18.66 -1.91
C HIS A 5 -11.48 19.96 -2.71
N GLU A 6 -10.62 20.11 -3.71
CA GLU A 6 -10.76 21.13 -4.75
C GLU A 6 -11.65 20.57 -5.86
N ARG A 7 -12.92 21.01 -5.92
CA ARG A 7 -13.96 20.41 -6.78
C ARG A 7 -13.56 20.37 -8.26
N THR A 8 -13.08 21.49 -8.79
CA THR A 8 -12.69 21.64 -10.21
C THR A 8 -11.55 20.69 -10.59
N ALA A 9 -10.50 20.60 -9.77
CA ALA A 9 -9.41 19.67 -9.95
C ALA A 9 -9.86 18.20 -9.83
N LEU A 10 -10.68 17.89 -8.81
CA LEU A 10 -11.23 16.56 -8.56
C LEU A 10 -12.12 16.09 -9.73
N GLU A 11 -12.99 16.94 -10.27
CA GLU A 11 -13.80 16.62 -11.44
C GLU A 11 -12.97 16.35 -12.69
N ASN A 12 -11.91 17.14 -12.91
CA ASN A 12 -11.01 16.91 -14.03
C ASN A 12 -10.26 15.58 -13.88
N LEU A 13 -9.88 15.21 -12.66
CA LEU A 13 -9.27 13.92 -12.36
C LEU A 13 -10.28 12.78 -12.54
N ARG A 14 -11.50 12.90 -12.02
CA ARG A 14 -12.63 11.98 -12.26
C ARG A 14 -12.88 11.81 -13.77
N ARG A 15 -13.00 12.90 -14.53
CA ARG A 15 -13.21 12.86 -16.00
C ARG A 15 -12.09 12.12 -16.73
N LYS A 16 -10.82 12.32 -16.34
CA LYS A 16 -9.64 11.74 -17.00
C LYS A 16 -9.43 10.26 -16.65
N TRP A 17 -9.61 9.89 -15.38
CA TRP A 17 -9.35 8.53 -14.90
C TRP A 17 -10.57 7.61 -15.01
N VAL A 18 -11.79 8.09 -14.71
CA VAL A 18 -13.01 7.26 -14.66
C VAL A 18 -13.56 6.97 -16.07
N LYS A 19 -13.52 7.91 -17.02
CA LYS A 19 -13.98 7.60 -18.40
C LYS A 19 -13.13 6.51 -19.08
N THR A 20 -11.88 6.34 -18.63
CA THR A 20 -10.94 5.31 -19.12
C THR A 20 -11.13 3.96 -18.41
N PHE A 21 -12.15 3.81 -17.55
CA PHE A 21 -12.55 2.55 -16.93
C PHE A 21 -13.04 1.52 -17.97
N PHE A 22 -13.71 1.97 -19.03
CA PHE A 22 -14.27 1.13 -20.09
C PHE A 22 -13.33 0.95 -21.31
N SER A 23 -12.08 1.39 -21.22
CA SER A 23 -11.11 1.22 -22.32
C SER A 23 -10.52 -0.20 -22.30
N PRO A 24 -10.61 -0.98 -23.40
CA PRO A 24 -10.11 -2.34 -23.44
C PRO A 24 -8.57 -2.33 -23.31
N GLN A 25 -8.06 -3.26 -22.51
CA GLN A 25 -6.62 -3.40 -22.30
C GLN A 25 -6.01 -4.33 -23.34
N PRO A 26 -4.75 -4.10 -23.76
CA PRO A 26 -4.04 -5.00 -24.68
C PRO A 26 -3.66 -6.30 -23.94
N LEU A 27 -4.55 -7.29 -24.00
CA LEU A 27 -4.32 -8.62 -23.43
C LEU A 27 -3.52 -9.49 -24.40
N GLY A 28 -2.24 -9.67 -24.11
CA GLY A 28 -1.41 -10.69 -24.75
C GLY A 28 -1.76 -12.08 -24.22
N ILE A 29 -2.57 -12.84 -24.95
CA ILE A 29 -2.85 -14.25 -24.64
C ILE A 29 -1.68 -15.10 -25.16
N ILE A 30 -0.82 -15.59 -24.26
CA ILE A 30 0.13 -16.66 -24.58
C ILE A 30 -0.53 -17.99 -24.20
N TRP A 31 -1.07 -18.68 -25.19
CA TRP A 31 -1.63 -20.02 -25.04
C TRP A 31 -0.52 -21.06 -25.23
N LEU A 32 -0.06 -21.69 -24.14
CA LEU A 32 0.91 -22.79 -24.26
C LEU A 32 0.18 -24.08 -24.63
N GLY A 33 0.17 -24.37 -25.94
CA GLY A 33 -0.47 -25.55 -26.50
C GLY A 33 0.22 -26.86 -26.12
N THR A 34 -0.42 -27.96 -26.50
CA THR A 34 -0.05 -29.35 -26.18
C THR A 34 1.34 -29.74 -26.70
N ALA A 35 2.38 -29.50 -25.91
CA ALA A 35 3.71 -30.05 -26.09
C ALA A 35 3.88 -31.41 -25.39
N ASN A 36 4.87 -32.22 -25.79
CA ASN A 36 5.26 -33.45 -25.08
C ASN A 36 5.60 -33.16 -23.60
N GLU A 37 5.35 -34.13 -22.70
CA GLU A 37 5.58 -33.97 -21.26
C GLU A 37 7.02 -33.50 -20.93
N SER A 38 8.03 -34.03 -21.61
CA SER A 38 9.43 -33.61 -21.44
C SER A 38 9.69 -32.14 -21.79
N TRP A 39 8.95 -31.59 -22.75
CA TRP A 39 9.05 -30.16 -23.11
C TRP A 39 8.29 -29.28 -22.11
N LYS A 40 7.18 -29.76 -21.54
CA LYS A 40 6.49 -29.07 -20.45
C LYS A 40 7.40 -28.94 -19.22
N ASP A 41 8.05 -30.03 -18.82
CA ASP A 41 9.02 -30.07 -17.70
C ASP A 41 10.12 -29.01 -17.86
N ILE A 42 10.79 -29.00 -19.02
CA ILE A 42 11.86 -28.03 -19.32
C ILE A 42 11.29 -26.60 -19.34
N ALA A 43 10.10 -26.39 -19.91
CA ALA A 43 9.44 -25.09 -19.92
C ALA A 43 9.09 -24.59 -18.50
N TYR A 44 8.64 -25.46 -17.58
CA TYR A 44 8.36 -25.08 -16.19
C TYR A 44 9.62 -24.68 -15.41
N VAL A 45 10.72 -25.40 -15.61
CA VAL A 45 12.03 -25.04 -15.02
C VAL A 45 12.49 -23.68 -15.57
N LEU A 46 12.52 -23.51 -16.89
CA LEU A 46 12.94 -22.25 -17.52
C LEU A 46 12.04 -21.07 -17.14
N PHE A 47 10.73 -21.28 -17.05
CA PHE A 47 9.77 -20.24 -16.66
C PHE A 47 9.95 -19.81 -15.20
N SER A 48 10.17 -20.75 -14.27
CA SER A 48 10.36 -20.39 -12.85
C SER A 48 11.67 -19.65 -12.62
N LEU A 49 12.77 -20.06 -13.29
CA LEU A 49 14.02 -19.32 -13.32
C LEU A 49 13.83 -17.91 -13.89
N PHE A 50 13.16 -17.79 -15.03
CA PHE A 50 12.85 -16.51 -15.66
C PHE A 50 12.05 -15.59 -14.73
N ASN A 51 11.01 -16.09 -14.05
CA ASN A 51 10.14 -15.27 -13.21
C ASN A 51 10.86 -14.74 -11.95
N VAL A 52 11.71 -15.56 -11.33
CA VAL A 52 12.53 -15.13 -10.18
C VAL A 52 13.57 -14.06 -10.60
N LEU A 53 14.23 -14.25 -11.75
CA LEU A 53 15.16 -13.26 -12.29
C LEU A 53 14.45 -11.96 -12.71
N TRP A 54 13.28 -12.08 -13.37
CA TRP A 54 12.43 -10.95 -13.73
C TRP A 54 12.00 -10.16 -12.50
N ALA A 55 11.55 -10.81 -11.43
CA ALA A 55 11.14 -10.14 -10.20
C ALA A 55 12.30 -9.40 -9.53
N CYS A 56 13.52 -9.96 -9.57
CA CYS A 56 14.72 -9.25 -9.11
C CYS A 56 15.01 -8.01 -9.96
N VAL A 57 15.05 -8.14 -11.30
CA VAL A 57 15.30 -7.01 -12.21
C VAL A 57 14.22 -5.94 -12.09
N TYR A 58 12.96 -6.33 -11.89
CA TYR A 58 11.84 -5.43 -11.65
C TYR A 58 12.04 -4.59 -10.38
N LEU A 59 12.38 -5.21 -9.25
CA LEU A 59 12.59 -4.49 -7.99
C LEU A 59 13.80 -3.55 -8.01
N GLU A 60 14.90 -3.95 -8.66
CA GLU A 60 16.07 -3.07 -8.84
C GLU A 60 15.77 -1.90 -9.78
N THR A 61 15.04 -2.17 -10.87
CA THR A 61 14.58 -1.12 -11.81
C THR A 61 13.57 -0.18 -11.14
N TRP A 62 12.72 -0.70 -10.25
CA TRP A 62 11.78 0.11 -9.47
C TRP A 62 12.50 1.05 -8.50
N LYS A 63 13.51 0.60 -7.73
CA LYS A 63 14.34 1.49 -6.90
C LYS A 63 14.96 2.62 -7.73
N ARG A 64 15.54 2.25 -8.88
CA ARG A 64 16.12 3.21 -9.84
C ARG A 64 15.11 4.22 -10.37
N TYR A 65 13.89 3.80 -10.65
CA TYR A 65 12.81 4.68 -11.11
C TYR A 65 12.25 5.56 -9.98
N SER A 66 12.09 5.00 -8.77
CA SER A 66 11.64 5.71 -7.57
C SER A 66 12.56 6.87 -7.21
N ASN A 67 13.89 6.68 -7.27
CA ASN A 67 14.88 7.76 -7.08
C ASN A 67 14.71 8.90 -8.10
N VAL A 68 14.40 8.58 -9.35
CA VAL A 68 14.12 9.60 -10.41
C VAL A 68 12.82 10.35 -10.13
N LEU A 69 11.77 9.68 -9.65
CA LEU A 69 10.53 10.33 -9.24
C LEU A 69 10.74 11.24 -8.02
N ALA A 70 11.41 10.75 -6.97
CA ALA A 70 11.72 11.52 -5.77
C ALA A 70 12.55 12.78 -6.09
N TYR A 71 13.49 12.69 -7.05
CA TYR A 71 14.20 13.87 -7.54
C TYR A 71 13.27 14.86 -8.24
N ARG A 72 12.45 14.39 -9.20
CA ARG A 72 11.50 15.23 -9.96
C ARG A 72 10.45 15.90 -9.08
N TRP A 73 10.06 15.27 -7.97
CA TRP A 73 9.10 15.80 -7.00
C TRP A 73 9.76 16.63 -5.88
N GLY A 74 11.10 16.73 -5.85
CA GLY A 74 11.82 17.44 -4.79
C GLY A 74 11.67 16.80 -3.40
N THR A 75 11.41 15.49 -3.35
CA THR A 75 11.28 14.71 -2.11
C THR A 75 12.50 13.84 -1.80
N LEU A 76 13.48 13.76 -2.72
CA LEU A 76 14.73 13.00 -2.54
C LEU A 76 15.62 13.59 -1.42
N ASP A 77 15.77 14.91 -1.36
CA ASP A 77 16.50 15.62 -0.29
C ASP A 77 15.59 15.77 0.94
N GLN A 78 15.49 14.69 1.73
CA GLN A 78 14.79 14.72 3.01
C GLN A 78 15.67 15.34 4.10
N ARG A 79 15.02 16.00 5.07
CA ARG A 79 15.71 16.50 6.27
C ARG A 79 16.25 15.32 7.06
N ASP A 80 17.41 15.52 7.69
CA ASP A 80 17.98 14.55 8.64
C ASP A 80 16.94 14.19 9.72
N ASP A 81 16.86 12.91 10.06
CA ASP A 81 15.96 12.36 11.09
C ASP A 81 15.96 13.18 12.39
N LEU A 82 17.11 13.71 12.80
CA LEU A 82 17.28 14.51 14.02
C LEU A 82 16.55 15.87 13.93
N LEU A 83 16.45 16.43 12.73
CA LEU A 83 15.76 17.70 12.44
C LEU A 83 14.24 17.55 12.25
N VAL A 84 13.75 16.32 12.03
CA VAL A 84 12.32 16.03 11.93
C VAL A 84 11.71 16.00 13.33
N GLU A 85 10.55 16.64 13.49
CA GLU A 85 9.84 16.75 14.77
C GLU A 85 9.34 15.36 15.24
N PRO A 86 9.32 15.10 16.56
CA PRO A 86 8.75 13.86 17.09
C PRO A 86 7.25 13.70 16.76
N ARG A 87 6.80 12.46 16.54
CA ARG A 87 5.37 12.16 16.37
C ARG A 87 4.57 12.57 17.62
N PRO A 88 3.31 13.02 17.51
CA PRO A 88 2.52 13.50 18.65
C PRO A 88 2.35 12.51 19.81
N LEU A 89 2.43 11.20 19.52
CA LEU A 89 2.32 10.12 20.51
C LEU A 89 3.66 9.68 21.12
N PHE A 90 4.78 10.32 20.76
CA PHE A 90 6.10 9.95 21.29
C PHE A 90 6.28 10.45 22.72
N GLN A 91 6.63 9.53 23.63
CA GLN A 91 6.80 9.81 25.05
C GLN A 91 8.29 9.83 25.43
N GLY A 92 8.70 10.75 26.28
CA GLY A 92 10.09 10.88 26.69
C GLY A 92 10.30 11.84 27.85
N GLU A 93 11.51 11.81 28.40
CA GLU A 93 11.98 12.79 29.37
C GLU A 93 12.33 14.07 28.60
N MET A 94 11.83 15.24 29.02
CA MET A 94 12.10 16.51 28.32
C MET A 94 13.56 16.91 28.48
N SER A 95 14.25 17.13 27.35
CA SER A 95 15.68 17.41 27.29
C SER A 95 15.98 18.36 26.13
N THR A 96 17.11 19.06 26.18
CA THR A 96 17.50 19.97 25.10
C THR A 96 18.06 19.18 23.91
N SER A 97 17.53 19.45 22.72
CA SER A 97 18.01 18.89 21.47
C SER A 97 19.46 19.31 21.20
N PRO A 98 20.41 18.38 21.00
CA PRO A 98 21.81 18.73 20.72
C PRO A 98 22.00 19.35 19.33
N VAL A 99 21.01 19.24 18.44
CA VAL A 99 21.06 19.78 17.07
C VAL A 99 20.30 21.09 16.95
N THR A 100 19.08 21.16 17.50
CA THR A 100 18.20 22.34 17.33
C THR A 100 18.23 23.32 18.51
N GLY A 101 18.81 22.93 19.65
CA GLY A 101 18.78 23.71 20.90
C GLY A 101 17.39 23.86 21.54
N ARG A 102 16.34 23.26 20.95
CA ARG A 102 14.96 23.32 21.46
C ARG A 102 14.70 22.23 22.49
N PRO A 103 13.81 22.44 23.48
CA PRO A 103 13.36 21.37 24.36
C PRO A 103 12.51 20.37 23.56
N GLU A 104 12.93 19.10 23.53
CA GLU A 104 12.20 17.99 22.92
C GLU A 104 12.14 16.79 23.87
N PRO A 105 11.10 15.93 23.82
CA PRO A 105 11.12 14.67 24.53
C PRO A 105 12.26 13.79 23.99
N GLN A 106 12.96 13.09 24.88
CA GLN A 106 14.01 12.12 24.54
C GLN A 106 13.73 10.76 25.20
N TYR A 107 14.09 9.69 24.51
CA TYR A 107 13.88 8.31 24.99
C TYR A 107 15.11 7.45 24.75
N ALA A 108 15.62 6.83 25.82
CA ALA A 108 16.88 6.08 25.78
C ALA A 108 16.80 4.87 24.82
N ALA A 109 17.67 4.84 23.81
CA ALA A 109 17.65 3.83 22.75
C ALA A 109 17.82 2.38 23.25
N TRP A 110 18.48 2.17 24.40
CA TRP A 110 18.62 0.86 25.02
C TRP A 110 17.26 0.32 25.52
N ARG A 111 16.39 1.16 26.10
CA ARG A 111 15.06 0.76 26.58
C ARG A 111 14.23 0.20 25.41
N ARG A 112 14.22 0.89 24.27
CA ARG A 112 13.56 0.42 23.03
C ARG A 112 14.17 -0.88 22.51
N ARG A 113 15.49 -1.01 22.55
CA ARG A 113 16.20 -2.21 22.08
C ARG A 113 15.84 -3.44 22.92
N VAL A 114 15.74 -3.29 24.24
CA VAL A 114 15.28 -4.35 25.17
C VAL A 114 13.83 -4.70 24.88
N TRP A 115 12.91 -3.74 24.80
CA TRP A 115 11.50 -4.01 24.45
C TRP A 115 11.35 -4.79 23.14
N ARG A 116 12.01 -4.34 22.07
CA ARG A 116 11.94 -4.98 20.76
C ARG A 116 12.45 -6.42 20.77
N HIS A 117 13.60 -6.69 21.39
CA HIS A 117 14.25 -8.00 21.31
C HIS A 117 13.82 -8.98 22.41
N CYS A 118 13.42 -8.49 23.58
CA CYS A 118 13.00 -9.34 24.72
C CYS A 118 11.48 -9.49 24.85
N VAL A 119 10.68 -8.62 24.23
CA VAL A 119 9.21 -8.72 24.27
C VAL A 119 8.61 -8.87 22.87
N SER A 120 8.88 -7.93 21.96
CA SER A 120 8.22 -7.93 20.65
C SER A 120 8.60 -9.14 19.80
N VAL A 121 9.89 -9.44 19.63
CA VAL A 121 10.33 -10.59 18.82
C VAL A 121 9.83 -11.92 19.39
N PRO A 122 9.97 -12.23 20.70
CA PRO A 122 9.38 -13.44 21.28
C PRO A 122 7.87 -13.54 21.14
N LEU A 123 7.13 -12.43 21.34
CA LEU A 123 5.67 -12.44 21.19
C LEU A 123 5.24 -12.64 19.72
N MET A 124 5.94 -12.03 18.75
CA MET A 124 5.69 -12.29 17.33
C MET A 124 5.93 -13.75 16.98
N LEU A 125 7.05 -14.34 17.41
CA LEU A 125 7.35 -15.76 17.18
C LEU A 125 6.31 -16.68 17.83
N LEU A 126 5.84 -16.34 19.03
CA LEU A 126 4.74 -17.07 19.68
C LEU A 126 3.46 -17.00 18.84
N CYS A 127 3.00 -15.80 18.46
CA CYS A 127 1.81 -15.63 17.62
C CYS A 127 1.91 -16.38 16.28
N LEU A 128 3.07 -16.31 15.60
CA LEU A 128 3.33 -17.05 14.37
C LEU A 128 3.25 -18.57 14.57
N SER A 129 3.82 -19.07 15.67
CA SER A 129 3.78 -20.51 15.99
C SER A 129 2.37 -21.01 16.32
N VAL A 130 1.57 -20.20 17.02
CA VAL A 130 0.16 -20.50 17.35
C VAL A 130 -0.69 -20.51 16.09
N ALA A 131 -0.59 -19.49 15.24
CA ALA A 131 -1.32 -19.39 13.98
C ALA A 131 -1.01 -20.57 13.04
N ALA A 132 0.29 -20.89 12.87
CA ALA A 132 0.72 -22.03 12.06
C ALA A 132 0.21 -23.37 12.62
N ALA A 133 0.25 -23.58 13.94
CA ALA A 133 -0.24 -24.80 14.58
C ALA A 133 -1.76 -24.94 14.49
N ALA A 134 -2.51 -23.84 14.68
CA ALA A 134 -3.96 -23.81 14.59
C ALA A 134 -4.46 -24.00 13.15
N THR A 135 -3.79 -23.37 12.17
CA THR A 135 -4.01 -23.62 10.73
C THR A 135 -3.79 -25.10 10.39
N PHE A 136 -2.68 -25.69 10.84
CA PHE A 136 -2.39 -27.11 10.61
C PHE A 136 -3.41 -28.04 11.27
N ALA A 137 -3.86 -27.73 12.49
CA ALA A 137 -4.89 -28.51 13.18
C ALA A 137 -6.24 -28.46 12.44
N LEU A 138 -6.63 -27.30 11.92
CA LEU A 138 -7.85 -27.14 11.12
C LEU A 138 -7.77 -27.87 9.77
N LEU A 139 -6.62 -27.83 9.09
CA LEU A 139 -6.40 -28.61 7.87
C LEU A 139 -6.53 -30.13 8.15
N ARG A 140 -5.97 -30.62 9.25
CA ARG A 140 -6.14 -32.04 9.65
C ARG A 140 -7.57 -32.39 10.04
N ALA A 141 -8.31 -31.46 10.64
CA ALA A 141 -9.73 -31.64 10.91
C ALA A 141 -10.56 -31.65 9.61
N GLN A 142 -10.19 -30.85 8.61
CA GLN A 142 -10.80 -30.87 7.28
C GLN A 142 -10.51 -32.20 6.55
N ASP A 143 -9.26 -32.67 6.52
CA ASP A 143 -8.88 -33.96 5.93
C ASP A 143 -9.71 -35.11 6.55
N TRP A 144 -9.83 -35.11 7.88
CA TRP A 144 -10.66 -36.08 8.62
C TRP A 144 -12.14 -35.97 8.26
N TRP A 145 -12.68 -34.74 8.16
CA TRP A 145 -14.08 -34.49 7.81
C TRP A 145 -14.39 -35.01 6.40
N GLU A 146 -13.60 -34.60 5.40
CA GLU A 146 -13.78 -35.00 4.01
C GLU A 146 -13.62 -36.53 3.83
N SER A 147 -12.82 -37.20 4.67
CA SER A 147 -12.69 -38.67 4.66
C SER A 147 -13.89 -39.44 5.25
N LYS A 148 -14.71 -38.82 6.11
CA LYS A 148 -15.80 -39.50 6.83
C LYS A 148 -17.20 -39.02 6.48
N ILE A 149 -17.35 -37.77 6.06
CA ILE A 149 -18.63 -37.09 5.89
C ILE A 149 -18.70 -36.54 4.46
N MET A 150 -19.50 -37.21 3.62
CA MET A 150 -19.65 -36.88 2.19
C MET A 150 -20.41 -35.56 1.96
N TYR A 151 -21.14 -35.06 2.96
CA TYR A 151 -21.92 -33.83 2.88
C TYR A 151 -21.30 -32.72 3.74
N LEU A 152 -21.70 -31.46 3.50
CA LEU A 152 -21.26 -30.29 4.28
C LEU A 152 -19.73 -30.04 4.30
N THR A 153 -19.00 -30.52 3.29
CA THR A 153 -17.54 -30.34 3.11
C THR A 153 -17.10 -28.86 3.01
N TRP A 154 -18.03 -27.93 2.79
CA TRP A 154 -17.78 -26.50 2.85
C TRP A 154 -17.64 -25.95 4.28
N ILE A 155 -18.14 -26.64 5.32
CA ILE A 155 -18.10 -26.15 6.71
C ILE A 155 -16.65 -26.04 7.23
N PRO A 156 -15.78 -27.07 7.15
CA PRO A 156 -14.39 -26.95 7.60
C PRO A 156 -13.63 -25.84 6.86
N ARG A 157 -13.89 -25.70 5.54
CA ARG A 157 -13.28 -24.67 4.68
C ARG A 157 -13.71 -23.25 5.10
N ALA A 158 -14.98 -23.07 5.42
CA ALA A 158 -15.51 -21.81 5.94
C ALA A 158 -14.96 -21.49 7.35
N LEU A 159 -14.85 -22.48 8.23
CA LEU A 159 -14.26 -22.31 9.57
C LEU A 159 -12.78 -21.91 9.49
N LEU A 160 -12.01 -22.53 8.57
CA LEU A 160 -10.62 -22.15 8.30
C LEU A 160 -10.52 -20.68 7.84
N ALA A 161 -11.34 -20.28 6.86
CA ALA A 161 -11.34 -18.89 6.38
C ALA A 161 -11.75 -17.86 7.45
N ILE A 162 -12.72 -18.19 8.31
CA ILE A 162 -13.13 -17.34 9.44
C ILE A 162 -12.00 -17.23 10.47
N MET A 163 -11.35 -18.35 10.80
CA MET A 163 -10.24 -18.37 11.76
C MET A 163 -9.05 -17.55 11.27
N ILE A 164 -8.64 -17.71 10.00
CA ILE A 164 -7.59 -16.92 9.34
C ILE A 164 -7.87 -15.41 9.46
N ALA A 165 -9.10 -14.98 9.17
CA ALA A 165 -9.50 -13.57 9.26
C ALA A 165 -9.53 -13.03 10.71
N VAL A 166 -9.87 -13.87 11.69
CA VAL A 166 -9.82 -13.52 13.11
C VAL A 166 -8.38 -13.38 13.59
N GLU A 167 -7.49 -14.30 13.20
CA GLU A 167 -6.07 -14.25 13.57
C GLU A 167 -5.36 -13.00 13.01
N GLU A 168 -5.67 -12.60 11.76
CA GLU A 168 -5.15 -11.36 11.15
C GLU A 168 -5.54 -10.11 11.96
N GLU A 169 -6.82 -9.96 12.30
CA GLU A 169 -7.29 -8.79 13.04
C GLU A 169 -6.77 -8.77 14.49
N VAL A 170 -6.71 -9.93 15.16
CA VAL A 170 -6.13 -10.06 16.51
C VAL A 170 -4.64 -9.73 16.47
N TYR A 171 -3.87 -10.28 15.54
CA TYR A 171 -2.45 -10.00 15.43
C TYR A 171 -2.19 -8.55 15.01
N ALA A 172 -2.99 -7.95 14.11
CA ALA A 172 -2.84 -6.55 13.73
C ALA A 172 -3.01 -5.61 14.92
N ARG A 173 -3.89 -5.93 15.89
CA ARG A 173 -4.02 -5.19 17.16
C ARG A 173 -2.79 -5.38 18.06
N ILE A 174 -2.29 -6.61 18.20
CA ILE A 174 -1.08 -6.92 18.97
C ILE A 174 0.14 -6.20 18.38
N ALA A 175 0.31 -6.22 17.06
CA ALA A 175 1.42 -5.58 16.35
C ALA A 175 1.40 -4.05 16.53
N ARG A 176 0.23 -3.40 16.43
CA ARG A 176 0.06 -1.97 16.74
C ARG A 176 0.43 -1.67 18.19
N TRP A 177 -0.13 -2.42 19.14
CA TRP A 177 0.19 -2.25 20.57
C TRP A 177 1.68 -2.43 20.89
N LEU A 178 2.34 -3.44 20.33
CA LEU A 178 3.79 -3.63 20.45
C LEU A 178 4.57 -2.43 19.90
N ASN A 179 4.15 -1.90 18.74
CA ASN A 179 4.83 -0.78 18.08
C ASN A 179 4.66 0.54 18.84
N ASP A 180 3.50 0.76 19.47
CA ASP A 180 3.27 1.88 20.39
C ASP A 180 4.13 1.75 21.66
N LYS A 181 4.28 0.53 22.23
CA LYS A 181 5.16 0.28 23.38
C LYS A 181 6.66 0.40 23.06
N GLU A 182 7.07 0.11 21.82
CA GLU A 182 8.42 0.41 21.34
C GLU A 182 8.69 1.92 21.21
N ASN A 183 7.63 2.76 21.19
CA ASN A 183 7.69 4.21 21.34
C ASN A 183 8.70 4.87 20.39
N TYR A 184 8.44 4.82 19.09
CA TYR A 184 9.29 5.43 18.04
C TYR A 184 9.17 6.96 18.03
N ARG A 185 10.29 7.66 17.77
CA ARG A 185 10.31 9.15 17.69
C ARG A 185 9.66 9.67 16.42
N LEU A 186 9.87 9.00 15.29
CA LEU A 186 9.41 9.46 13.97
C LEU A 186 8.30 8.55 13.44
N GLU A 187 7.32 9.12 12.74
CA GLU A 187 6.20 8.36 12.16
C GLU A 187 6.70 7.36 11.11
N THR A 188 7.60 7.79 10.22
CA THR A 188 8.25 6.92 9.23
C THR A 188 8.93 5.70 9.87
N LYS A 189 9.53 5.85 11.06
CA LYS A 189 10.15 4.75 11.81
C LYS A 189 9.13 3.86 12.52
N TYR A 190 8.03 4.44 13.00
CA TYR A 190 6.90 3.69 13.52
C TYR A 190 6.29 2.81 12.42
N GLU A 191 5.88 3.40 11.30
CA GLU A 191 5.29 2.69 10.16
C GLU A 191 6.24 1.62 9.60
N ASN A 192 7.51 1.95 9.33
CA ASN A 192 8.48 0.99 8.81
C ASN A 192 8.65 -0.26 9.68
N HIS A 193 8.54 -0.15 11.02
CA HIS A 193 8.57 -1.31 11.90
C HIS A 193 7.22 -2.02 11.97
N LEU A 194 6.09 -1.31 11.91
CA LEU A 194 4.75 -1.91 11.88
C LEU A 194 4.53 -2.74 10.60
N ILE A 195 4.99 -2.23 9.45
CA ILE A 195 5.02 -2.93 8.15
C ILE A 195 5.70 -4.28 8.31
N VAL A 196 6.90 -4.33 8.89
CA VAL A 196 7.64 -5.59 9.09
C VAL A 196 6.88 -6.54 10.02
N LYS A 197 6.32 -6.05 11.15
CA LYS A 197 5.56 -6.89 12.08
C LYS A 197 4.36 -7.57 11.40
N ILE A 198 3.55 -6.81 10.66
CA ILE A 198 2.32 -7.29 10.04
C ILE A 198 2.60 -8.11 8.78
N SER A 199 3.51 -7.66 7.90
CA SER A 199 3.83 -8.39 6.66
C SER A 199 4.40 -9.78 6.92
N LEU A 200 5.22 -9.98 7.97
CA LEU A 200 5.71 -11.30 8.36
C LEU A 200 4.59 -12.25 8.79
N PHE A 201 3.60 -11.76 9.54
CA PHE A 201 2.44 -12.56 9.92
C PHE A 201 1.53 -12.86 8.74
N GLN A 202 1.24 -11.84 7.92
CA GLN A 202 0.47 -12.00 6.70
C GLN A 202 1.12 -13.00 5.75
N PHE A 203 2.45 -12.99 5.62
CA PHE A 203 3.20 -13.94 4.80
C PHE A 203 2.96 -15.39 5.28
N VAL A 204 3.15 -15.67 6.57
CA VAL A 204 2.89 -17.01 7.11
C VAL A 204 1.43 -17.40 6.93
N ASN A 205 0.48 -16.53 7.28
CA ASN A 205 -0.94 -16.85 7.17
C ASN A 205 -1.39 -17.11 5.71
N SER A 206 -0.89 -16.31 4.76
CA SER A 206 -1.27 -16.42 3.34
C SER A 206 -0.63 -17.62 2.63
N PHE A 207 0.58 -18.02 3.04
CA PHE A 207 1.37 -19.02 2.29
C PHE A 207 1.57 -20.36 3.02
N MET A 208 1.32 -20.46 4.33
CA MET A 208 1.55 -21.71 5.08
C MET A 208 0.68 -22.89 4.57
N SER A 209 -0.56 -22.62 4.18
CA SER A 209 -1.44 -23.63 3.57
C SER A 209 -0.92 -24.09 2.21
N LEU A 210 -0.43 -23.17 1.37
CA LEU A 210 0.19 -23.48 0.08
C LEU A 210 1.52 -24.24 0.25
N PHE A 211 2.34 -23.89 1.25
CA PHE A 211 3.55 -24.65 1.59
C PHE A 211 3.23 -26.06 2.11
N TYR A 212 2.16 -26.24 2.89
CA TYR A 212 1.69 -27.57 3.30
C TYR A 212 1.29 -28.42 2.09
N ILE A 213 0.52 -27.87 1.15
CA ILE A 213 0.14 -28.60 -0.07
C ILE A 213 1.36 -28.90 -0.94
N ALA A 214 2.24 -27.91 -1.15
CA ALA A 214 3.42 -28.02 -2.00
C ALA A 214 4.47 -29.02 -1.48
N PHE A 215 4.79 -28.98 -0.18
CA PHE A 215 5.95 -29.67 0.37
C PHE A 215 5.60 -30.88 1.25
N TYR A 216 4.45 -30.87 1.93
CA TYR A 216 4.02 -32.00 2.76
C TYR A 216 3.08 -32.96 2.01
N LEU A 217 2.07 -32.45 1.31
CA LEU A 217 1.17 -33.29 0.49
C LEU A 217 1.76 -33.61 -0.90
N GLN A 218 2.63 -32.75 -1.43
CA GLN A 218 3.27 -32.87 -2.75
C GLN A 218 2.27 -32.94 -3.92
N ASP A 219 1.09 -32.35 -3.74
CA ASP A 219 -0.03 -32.40 -4.68
C ASP A 219 -0.08 -31.12 -5.53
N MET A 220 0.51 -31.19 -6.73
CA MET A 220 0.64 -30.04 -7.63
C MET A 220 -0.70 -29.59 -8.23
N ASP A 221 -1.65 -30.51 -8.41
CA ASP A 221 -2.98 -30.18 -8.94
C ASP A 221 -3.79 -29.43 -7.89
N LYS A 222 -3.82 -29.90 -6.63
CA LYS A 222 -4.41 -29.13 -5.52
C LYS A 222 -3.73 -27.77 -5.32
N LEU A 223 -2.39 -27.71 -5.44
CA LEU A 223 -1.64 -26.45 -5.30
C LEU A 223 -2.11 -25.42 -6.35
N LYS A 224 -2.22 -25.86 -7.61
CA LYS A 224 -2.70 -25.06 -8.73
C LYS A 224 -4.16 -24.63 -8.57
N GLU A 225 -5.04 -25.54 -8.15
CA GLU A 225 -6.45 -25.22 -7.88
C GLU A 225 -6.60 -24.18 -6.76
N GLN A 226 -5.94 -24.39 -5.62
CA GLN A 226 -5.99 -23.44 -4.50
C GLN A 226 -5.44 -22.07 -4.88
N LEU A 227 -4.32 -22.03 -5.61
CA LEU A 227 -3.72 -20.78 -6.07
C LEU A 227 -4.62 -20.02 -7.06
N ALA A 228 -5.28 -20.73 -7.98
CA ALA A 228 -6.26 -20.14 -8.89
C ALA A 228 -7.49 -19.60 -8.13
N VAL A 229 -8.02 -20.37 -7.16
CA VAL A 229 -9.13 -19.94 -6.31
C VAL A 229 -8.74 -18.70 -5.49
N LEU A 230 -7.56 -18.67 -4.87
CA LEU A 230 -7.09 -17.53 -4.09
C LEU A 230 -6.99 -16.26 -4.94
N LEU A 231 -6.38 -16.34 -6.13
CA LEU A 231 -6.24 -15.19 -7.02
C LEU A 231 -7.60 -14.66 -7.53
N ILE A 232 -8.51 -15.56 -7.94
CA ILE A 232 -9.84 -15.17 -8.44
C ILE A 232 -10.73 -14.64 -7.30
N THR A 233 -10.74 -15.32 -6.16
CA THR A 233 -11.53 -14.92 -4.98
C THR A 233 -11.06 -13.56 -4.47
N ARG A 234 -9.73 -13.32 -4.45
CA ARG A 234 -9.15 -12.04 -4.09
C ARG A 234 -9.55 -10.93 -5.06
N GLN A 235 -9.44 -11.15 -6.37
CA GLN A 235 -9.90 -10.20 -7.38
C GLN A 235 -11.35 -9.76 -7.13
N VAL A 236 -12.26 -10.73 -6.93
CA VAL A 236 -13.70 -10.46 -6.82
C VAL A 236 -14.06 -9.86 -5.46
N ILE A 237 -13.64 -10.46 -4.35
CA ILE A 237 -13.99 -10.02 -2.99
C ILE A 237 -13.24 -8.74 -2.61
N GLY A 238 -11.97 -8.62 -3.00
CA GLY A 238 -11.15 -7.41 -2.80
C GLY A 238 -11.81 -6.20 -3.45
N ASN A 239 -11.97 -6.19 -4.78
CA ASN A 239 -12.58 -5.07 -5.49
C ASN A 239 -14.01 -4.75 -4.99
N LEU A 240 -14.79 -5.77 -4.60
CA LEU A 240 -16.12 -5.57 -4.00
C LEU A 240 -16.04 -4.86 -2.64
N LYS A 241 -15.11 -5.27 -1.76
CA LYS A 241 -14.94 -4.72 -0.40
C LYS A 241 -14.24 -3.35 -0.40
N GLU A 242 -13.28 -3.13 -1.29
CA GLU A 242 -12.44 -1.94 -1.40
C GLU A 242 -13.17 -0.75 -2.03
N SER A 243 -13.93 -1.00 -3.11
CA SER A 243 -14.52 0.07 -3.94
C SER A 243 -16.04 0.03 -3.99
N ALA A 244 -16.64 -1.12 -4.34
CA ALA A 244 -18.07 -1.17 -4.62
C ALA A 244 -18.95 -1.03 -3.37
N LEU A 245 -18.62 -1.74 -2.29
CA LEU A 245 -19.37 -1.72 -1.03
C LEU A 245 -19.26 -0.36 -0.32
N PRO A 246 -18.07 0.27 -0.17
CA PRO A 246 -17.97 1.61 0.37
C PRO A 246 -18.75 2.65 -0.46
N TYR A 247 -18.65 2.61 -1.79
CA TYR A 247 -19.44 3.49 -2.66
C TYR A 247 -20.95 3.28 -2.53
N LEU A 248 -21.42 2.03 -2.40
CA LEU A 248 -22.83 1.74 -2.17
C LEU A 248 -23.29 2.29 -0.81
N ILE A 249 -22.50 2.10 0.25
CA ILE A 249 -22.79 2.63 1.59
C ILE A 249 -22.84 4.17 1.55
N GLU A 250 -21.87 4.84 0.92
CA GLU A 250 -21.87 6.30 0.83
C GLU A 250 -23.04 6.83 0.01
N ASN A 251 -23.40 6.20 -1.12
CA ASN A 251 -24.59 6.62 -1.88
C ASN A 251 -25.89 6.44 -1.08
N LEU A 252 -26.01 5.38 -0.27
CA LEU A 252 -27.16 5.17 0.61
C LEU A 252 -27.18 6.18 1.76
N ARG A 253 -26.01 6.57 2.32
CA ARG A 253 -25.89 7.65 3.31
C ARG A 253 -26.27 9.00 2.73
N LEU A 254 -25.77 9.33 1.53
CA LEU A 254 -26.12 10.55 0.80
C LEU A 254 -27.62 10.62 0.51
N ALA A 255 -28.20 9.53 -0.01
CA ALA A 255 -29.64 9.44 -0.25
C ALA A 255 -30.45 9.64 1.04
N LYS A 256 -30.02 9.02 2.16
CA LYS A 256 -30.64 9.22 3.47
C LYS A 256 -30.52 10.68 3.93
N MET A 257 -29.35 11.30 3.86
CA MET A 257 -29.18 12.71 4.24
C MET A 257 -30.03 13.64 3.37
N CYS A 258 -30.17 13.37 2.07
CA CYS A 258 -31.11 14.11 1.21
C CYS A 258 -32.57 13.95 1.68
N VAL A 259 -33.00 12.75 2.06
CA VAL A 259 -34.35 12.51 2.61
C VAL A 259 -34.54 13.22 3.96
N ASP A 260 -33.56 13.16 4.84
CA ASP A 260 -33.60 13.77 6.19
C ASP A 260 -33.55 15.32 6.14
N VAL A 261 -32.84 15.90 5.16
CA VAL A 261 -32.68 17.36 4.99
C VAL A 261 -33.78 18.00 4.14
N PHE A 262 -34.23 17.34 3.07
CA PHE A 262 -35.29 17.84 2.18
C PHE A 262 -36.69 17.30 2.53
N GLY A 263 -36.80 16.47 3.58
CA GLY A 263 -38.01 16.24 4.37
C GLY A 263 -39.30 16.02 3.59
N ALA A 264 -39.47 14.83 3.00
CA ALA A 264 -40.75 14.33 2.49
C ALA A 264 -41.52 15.23 1.48
N LEU A 265 -40.83 16.11 0.74
CA LEU A 265 -41.44 16.84 -0.37
C LEU A 265 -41.73 15.89 -1.56
N SER A 266 -43.01 15.52 -1.69
CA SER A 266 -43.72 14.86 -2.80
C SER A 266 -42.88 14.08 -3.85
N PRO A 267 -43.12 12.76 -4.03
CA PRO A 267 -42.26 11.85 -4.81
C PRO A 267 -42.22 12.09 -6.34
N THR A 268 -42.76 13.20 -6.86
CA THR A 268 -42.79 13.51 -8.30
C THR A 268 -41.50 14.19 -8.81
N LYS A 269 -40.57 14.62 -7.95
CA LYS A 269 -39.33 15.32 -8.37
C LYS A 269 -38.10 14.96 -7.51
N ALA A 270 -37.68 13.70 -7.53
CA ALA A 270 -36.36 13.34 -7.02
C ALA A 270 -35.26 13.83 -8.00
N PRO A 271 -34.34 14.73 -7.61
CA PRO A 271 -33.26 15.18 -8.47
C PRO A 271 -32.17 14.10 -8.59
N THR A 272 -31.55 14.01 -9.77
CA THR A 272 -30.40 13.12 -10.01
C THR A 272 -29.14 13.68 -9.30
N SER A 273 -28.15 12.86 -8.96
CA SER A 273 -26.93 13.33 -8.25
C SER A 273 -26.17 14.44 -8.99
N THR A 274 -26.24 14.44 -10.33
CA THR A 274 -25.74 15.51 -11.21
C THR A 274 -26.54 16.81 -11.11
N GLN A 275 -27.85 16.74 -10.87
CA GLN A 275 -28.70 17.92 -10.68
C GLN A 275 -28.53 18.52 -9.28
N LEU A 276 -28.27 17.69 -8.27
CA LEU A 276 -27.92 18.16 -6.92
C LEU A 276 -26.61 18.95 -6.95
N THR A 277 -25.56 18.42 -7.57
CA THR A 277 -24.26 19.10 -7.69
C THR A 277 -24.38 20.45 -8.43
N ASP A 278 -25.04 20.47 -9.59
CA ASP A 278 -25.27 21.68 -10.40
C ASP A 278 -26.13 22.75 -9.65
N MET A 279 -27.06 22.33 -8.80
CA MET A 279 -27.83 23.24 -7.91
C MET A 279 -26.99 23.84 -6.78
N PHE A 280 -25.91 23.20 -6.35
CA PHE A 280 -25.02 23.73 -5.31
C PHE A 280 -23.96 24.67 -5.87
N ASP A 281 -23.32 24.33 -7.00
CA ASP A 281 -22.26 25.15 -7.59
C ASP A 281 -22.78 26.52 -8.05
N LYS A 282 -23.98 26.57 -8.66
CA LYS A 282 -24.62 27.81 -9.13
C LYS A 282 -25.01 28.79 -8.01
N LYS A 283 -24.94 28.38 -6.75
CA LYS A 283 -25.30 29.21 -5.57
C LYS A 283 -24.07 29.65 -4.76
N THR A 284 -22.89 29.10 -5.03
CA THR A 284 -21.62 29.54 -4.42
C THR A 284 -20.99 30.73 -5.13
N ASP A 285 -21.13 30.85 -6.46
CA ASP A 285 -20.60 32.01 -7.20
C ASP A 285 -21.25 33.33 -6.75
N SER A 286 -22.55 33.31 -6.45
CA SER A 286 -23.31 34.49 -5.97
C SER A 286 -22.95 34.96 -4.56
N ALA A 287 -22.05 34.28 -3.84
CA ALA A 287 -21.58 34.68 -2.52
C ALA A 287 -20.23 35.43 -2.54
N SER A 288 -19.71 35.76 -3.73
CA SER A 288 -18.38 36.35 -3.92
C SER A 288 -18.33 37.88 -4.02
N GLU A 289 -19.48 38.57 -4.11
CA GLU A 289 -19.53 40.04 -4.12
C GLU A 289 -19.58 40.62 -2.70
N SER A 290 -18.44 41.19 -2.27
CA SER A 290 -18.29 41.93 -1.01
C SER A 290 -18.95 43.32 -1.09
N PRO A 291 -19.78 43.72 -0.10
CA PRO A 291 -20.45 45.03 -0.13
C PRO A 291 -19.61 46.13 0.53
N GLU A 292 -18.91 46.95 -0.26
CA GLU A 292 -18.42 48.25 0.18
C GLU A 292 -18.93 49.38 -0.73
N ASN A 293 -19.29 50.51 -0.10
CA ASN A 293 -19.52 51.84 -0.66
C ASN A 293 -20.70 52.04 -1.63
N SER A 294 -21.82 52.55 -1.10
CA SER A 294 -22.23 53.93 -1.39
C SER A 294 -23.44 54.39 -0.54
N ILE A 295 -23.26 55.45 0.23
CA ILE A 295 -24.34 56.30 0.76
C ILE A 295 -24.37 57.56 -0.12
N VAL A 296 -25.54 57.98 -0.61
CA VAL A 296 -26.04 59.38 -0.77
C VAL A 296 -27.20 59.48 -1.80
N ASN A 297 -28.33 60.01 -1.32
CA ASN A 297 -29.41 60.80 -1.95
C ASN A 297 -29.84 60.63 -3.44
N GLY A 298 -31.17 60.68 -3.65
CA GLY A 298 -31.77 61.42 -4.78
C GLY A 298 -33.01 60.78 -5.42
N GLY A 299 -34.21 61.10 -4.93
CA GLY A 299 -35.45 60.38 -5.27
C GLY A 299 -36.04 60.55 -6.68
N ALA A 300 -36.98 59.64 -6.99
CA ALA A 300 -38.08 59.81 -7.95
C ALA A 300 -39.19 58.74 -7.73
N GLU A 301 -40.44 59.09 -8.05
CA GLU A 301 -41.60 58.19 -8.10
C GLU A 301 -41.75 57.55 -9.51
N LYS A 302 -42.59 56.56 -9.86
CA LYS A 302 -43.72 55.78 -9.26
C LYS A 302 -43.91 54.51 -10.15
N PRO A 303 -44.86 53.57 -9.94
CA PRO A 303 -45.74 53.28 -8.80
C PRO A 303 -45.66 51.80 -8.32
N LYS A 304 -46.57 51.40 -7.43
CA LYS A 304 -46.73 50.02 -6.92
C LYS A 304 -47.40 49.09 -7.93
N ASP A 305 -46.98 47.83 -7.97
CA ASP A 305 -47.82 46.70 -8.37
C ASP A 305 -47.72 45.58 -7.32
N GLU A 306 -48.86 44.97 -7.00
CA GLU A 306 -49.02 44.06 -5.88
C GLU A 306 -48.34 42.71 -6.14
N LYS A 307 -47.29 42.39 -5.38
CA LYS A 307 -46.83 41.02 -5.23
C LYS A 307 -47.03 40.56 -3.80
N LYS A 308 -47.90 39.55 -3.67
CA LYS A 308 -48.07 38.71 -2.48
C LYS A 308 -46.75 38.54 -1.75
N GLU A 309 -46.78 38.82 -0.44
CA GLU A 309 -45.81 38.29 0.51
C GLU A 309 -45.80 36.77 0.36
N THR A 310 -44.86 36.29 -0.44
CA THR A 310 -44.53 34.87 -0.49
C THR A 310 -43.50 34.72 0.60
N GLU A 311 -43.95 34.26 1.77
CA GLU A 311 -43.08 33.94 2.90
C GLU A 311 -41.85 33.20 2.38
N SER A 312 -40.66 33.77 2.60
CA SER A 312 -39.43 33.07 2.29
C SER A 312 -39.45 31.74 3.05
N PRO A 313 -39.35 30.57 2.39
CA PRO A 313 -39.47 29.30 3.08
C PRO A 313 -38.33 29.16 4.09
N VAL A 314 -38.69 29.34 5.36
CA VAL A 314 -37.77 29.29 6.50
C VAL A 314 -37.11 27.92 6.54
N GLY A 315 -35.78 27.89 6.54
CA GLY A 315 -35.02 26.71 6.95
C GLY A 315 -34.64 25.70 5.86
N GLN A 316 -34.45 26.11 4.59
CA GLN A 316 -33.68 25.27 3.65
C GLN A 316 -32.22 25.16 4.12
N LYS A 317 -31.91 24.16 4.96
CA LYS A 317 -30.56 23.89 5.48
C LYS A 317 -29.58 23.74 4.31
N VAL A 318 -28.64 24.68 4.20
CA VAL A 318 -27.55 24.62 3.23
C VAL A 318 -26.48 23.68 3.79
N ILE A 319 -26.39 22.47 3.26
CA ILE A 319 -25.30 21.53 3.60
C ILE A 319 -23.99 22.12 3.04
N HIS A 320 -23.05 22.43 3.92
CA HIS A 320 -21.74 22.93 3.49
C HIS A 320 -20.84 21.78 3.00
N GLN A 321 -19.91 22.07 2.10
CA GLN A 321 -18.96 21.08 1.58
C GLN A 321 -18.20 20.34 2.68
N ALA A 322 -17.79 21.05 3.74
CA ALA A 322 -17.10 20.46 4.89
C ALA A 322 -17.99 19.49 5.68
N GLU A 323 -19.30 19.73 5.77
CA GLU A 323 -20.25 18.82 6.41
C GLU A 323 -20.38 17.53 5.59
N LEU A 324 -20.53 17.66 4.26
CA LEU A 324 -20.58 16.54 3.33
C LEU A 324 -19.31 15.68 3.37
N GLU A 325 -18.14 16.32 3.25
CA GLU A 325 -16.84 15.62 3.25
C GLU A 325 -16.51 15.03 4.63
N SER A 326 -17.03 15.58 5.73
CA SER A 326 -16.84 14.99 7.07
C SER A 326 -17.44 13.59 7.21
N GLN A 327 -18.43 13.24 6.38
CA GLN A 327 -19.10 11.93 6.39
C GLN A 327 -18.39 10.88 5.53
N LEU A 328 -17.51 11.30 4.61
CA LEU A 328 -16.72 10.41 3.77
C LEU A 328 -15.75 9.57 4.60
N PHE A 329 -15.33 8.43 4.07
CA PHE A 329 -14.42 7.53 4.78
C PHE A 329 -13.04 8.17 4.95
N LYS A 330 -12.47 8.13 6.17
CA LYS A 330 -11.12 8.65 6.41
C LYS A 330 -10.09 7.71 5.79
N TYR A 331 -9.29 8.20 4.84
CA TYR A 331 -8.14 7.44 4.33
C TYR A 331 -7.06 7.32 5.42
N GLU A 332 -6.72 6.09 5.82
CA GLU A 332 -5.77 5.82 6.92
C GLU A 332 -4.32 5.61 6.46
N GLY A 333 -4.06 5.76 5.16
CA GLY A 333 -2.74 5.57 4.54
C GLY A 333 -2.71 4.38 3.58
N THR A 334 -1.58 4.18 2.90
CA THR A 334 -1.39 3.19 1.82
C THR A 334 -1.06 1.77 2.31
N PHE A 335 -1.24 1.52 3.61
CA PHE A 335 -0.73 0.31 4.27
C PHE A 335 -1.40 -0.96 3.74
N ALA A 336 -2.73 -0.93 3.57
CA ALA A 336 -3.50 -2.08 3.10
C ALA A 336 -3.18 -2.38 1.63
N GLU A 337 -3.10 -1.35 0.80
CA GLU A 337 -2.80 -1.43 -0.63
C GLU A 337 -1.39 -2.00 -0.89
N TYR A 338 -0.38 -1.60 -0.11
CA TYR A 338 0.94 -2.20 -0.24
C TYR A 338 1.00 -3.64 0.32
N LEU A 339 0.25 -3.97 1.38
CA LEU A 339 0.13 -5.34 1.87
C LEU A 339 -0.55 -6.27 0.85
N GLU A 340 -1.55 -5.75 0.14
CA GLU A 340 -2.21 -6.37 -1.01
C GLU A 340 -1.19 -6.69 -2.10
N MET A 341 -0.47 -5.68 -2.60
CA MET A 341 0.55 -5.85 -3.64
C MET A 341 1.69 -6.79 -3.22
N LEU A 342 2.14 -6.74 -1.96
CA LEU A 342 3.16 -7.62 -1.41
C LEU A 342 2.72 -9.09 -1.42
N THR A 343 1.50 -9.36 -0.94
CA THR A 343 0.98 -10.73 -0.93
C THR A 343 0.63 -11.22 -2.33
N GLN A 344 0.14 -10.36 -3.22
CA GLN A 344 -0.07 -10.71 -4.63
C GLN A 344 1.25 -11.05 -5.35
N LEU A 345 2.33 -10.28 -5.11
CA LEU A 345 3.67 -10.60 -5.62
C LEU A 345 4.08 -12.00 -5.18
N GLY A 346 3.92 -12.34 -3.89
CA GLY A 346 4.23 -13.67 -3.36
C GLY A 346 3.50 -14.81 -4.08
N HIS A 347 2.20 -14.67 -4.34
CA HIS A 347 1.42 -15.67 -5.11
C HIS A 347 1.99 -15.88 -6.52
N VAL A 348 2.51 -14.82 -7.16
CA VAL A 348 3.10 -14.89 -8.51
C VAL A 348 4.50 -15.50 -8.51
N VAL A 349 5.37 -15.13 -7.56
CA VAL A 349 6.79 -15.53 -7.60
C VAL A 349 7.08 -16.83 -6.87
N LEU A 350 6.42 -17.13 -5.74
CA LEU A 350 6.73 -18.31 -4.93
C LEU A 350 6.35 -19.62 -5.64
N PHE A 351 5.19 -19.65 -6.30
CA PHE A 351 4.59 -20.86 -6.87
C PHE A 351 4.55 -20.84 -8.41
N SER A 352 5.49 -20.11 -9.02
CA SER A 352 5.48 -19.79 -10.45
C SER A 352 5.57 -21.02 -11.38
N SER A 353 6.29 -22.06 -10.94
CA SER A 353 6.37 -23.35 -11.61
C SER A 353 5.04 -24.11 -11.62
N ALA A 354 4.21 -23.97 -10.57
CA ALA A 354 2.94 -24.69 -10.42
C ALA A 354 1.79 -24.02 -11.18
N PHE A 355 1.77 -22.69 -11.28
CA PHE A 355 0.72 -21.96 -11.99
C PHE A 355 1.27 -20.76 -12.79
N PRO A 356 1.79 -20.97 -14.02
CA PRO A 356 2.31 -19.89 -14.86
C PRO A 356 1.30 -18.77 -15.19
N LEU A 357 0.00 -19.08 -15.18
CA LEU A 357 -1.07 -18.10 -15.38
C LEU A 357 -1.25 -17.11 -14.22
N ALA A 358 -0.63 -17.36 -13.05
CA ALA A 358 -0.66 -16.44 -11.90
C ALA A 358 -0.27 -15.01 -12.29
N ALA A 359 0.78 -14.85 -13.12
CA ALA A 359 1.25 -13.55 -13.58
C ALA A 359 0.22 -12.82 -14.46
N LEU A 360 -0.53 -13.54 -15.29
CA LEU A 360 -1.60 -12.96 -16.12
C LEU A 360 -2.81 -12.55 -15.28
N CYS A 361 -3.21 -13.38 -14.31
CA CYS A 361 -4.25 -13.04 -13.34
C CYS A 361 -3.85 -11.80 -12.52
N ALA A 362 -2.58 -11.72 -12.09
CA ALA A 362 -2.05 -10.57 -11.36
C ALA A 362 -1.98 -9.29 -12.21
N LEU A 363 -1.65 -9.38 -13.50
CA LEU A 363 -1.67 -8.24 -14.43
C LEU A 363 -3.08 -7.69 -14.61
N LEU A 364 -4.07 -8.58 -14.80
CA LEU A 364 -5.49 -8.24 -14.84
C LEU A 364 -5.94 -7.57 -13.54
N ASN A 365 -5.56 -8.11 -12.38
CA ASN A 365 -5.86 -7.53 -11.07
C ASN A 365 -5.31 -6.11 -10.96
N ASN A 366 -3.99 -5.93 -11.12
CA ASN A 366 -3.34 -4.63 -10.98
C ASN A 366 -3.96 -3.54 -11.87
N ALA A 367 -4.39 -3.91 -13.08
CA ALA A 367 -4.95 -2.95 -14.01
C ALA A 367 -6.45 -2.64 -13.76
N ALA A 368 -7.17 -3.49 -13.04
CA ALA A 368 -8.43 -3.12 -12.39
C ALA A 368 -8.15 -2.28 -11.13
N GLU A 369 -7.21 -2.70 -10.29
CA GLU A 369 -6.90 -2.12 -8.98
C GLU A 369 -6.47 -0.65 -9.08
N VAL A 370 -5.58 -0.30 -10.03
CA VAL A 370 -5.18 1.10 -10.30
C VAL A 370 -6.38 2.01 -10.57
N ARG A 371 -7.49 1.46 -11.10
CA ARG A 371 -8.74 2.22 -11.32
C ARG A 371 -9.67 2.17 -10.11
N ALA A 372 -9.71 1.05 -9.39
CA ALA A 372 -10.45 0.87 -8.14
C ALA A 372 -9.92 1.83 -7.05
N ASP A 373 -8.62 1.86 -6.81
CA ASP A 373 -7.94 2.80 -5.90
C ASP A 373 -8.18 4.27 -6.29
N ALA A 374 -8.03 4.60 -7.57
CA ALA A 374 -8.33 5.95 -8.06
C ALA A 374 -9.80 6.32 -7.82
N PHE A 375 -10.74 5.38 -7.98
CA PHE A 375 -12.16 5.59 -7.71
C PHE A 375 -12.46 5.76 -6.22
N LYS A 376 -11.89 4.89 -5.35
CA LYS A 376 -11.92 4.95 -3.88
C LYS A 376 -11.48 6.33 -3.39
N LEU A 377 -10.31 6.80 -3.82
CA LEU A 377 -9.78 8.13 -3.48
C LEU A 377 -10.62 9.29 -4.04
N CYS A 378 -11.29 9.12 -5.19
CA CYS A 378 -12.04 10.21 -5.82
C CYS A 378 -13.50 10.36 -5.38
N HIS A 379 -14.14 9.31 -4.81
CA HIS A 379 -15.59 9.31 -4.55
C HIS A 379 -15.98 8.86 -3.13
N VAL A 380 -15.11 8.11 -2.44
CA VAL A 380 -15.42 7.47 -1.16
C VAL A 380 -14.61 8.07 -0.02
N ALA A 381 -13.35 8.41 -0.27
CA ALA A 381 -12.43 8.88 0.76
C ALA A 381 -12.49 10.40 1.00
N GLN A 382 -12.22 10.81 2.24
CA GLN A 382 -11.73 12.15 2.56
C GLN A 382 -10.37 12.38 1.91
N ARG A 383 -10.06 13.63 1.54
CA ARG A 383 -8.76 13.99 0.98
C ARG A 383 -7.69 13.72 2.05
N PRO A 384 -6.68 12.88 1.79
CA PRO A 384 -5.59 12.68 2.75
C PRO A 384 -4.69 13.91 2.81
N PHE A 385 -3.96 14.04 3.92
CA PHE A 385 -2.82 14.96 3.97
C PHE A 385 -1.69 14.43 3.07
N GLY A 386 -0.95 15.34 2.44
CA GLY A 386 0.11 14.99 1.50
C GLY A 386 1.46 14.87 2.18
N ASP A 387 1.93 13.65 2.40
CA ASP A 387 3.23 13.38 3.01
C ASP A 387 4.37 13.30 1.96
N ARG A 388 5.55 13.83 2.33
CA ARG A 388 6.73 13.83 1.46
C ARG A 388 7.56 12.57 1.69
N VAL A 389 7.48 11.62 0.77
CA VAL A 389 8.28 10.37 0.78
C VAL A 389 9.28 10.33 -0.36
N ASN A 390 10.44 9.71 -0.13
CA ASN A 390 11.48 9.48 -1.14
C ASN A 390 11.45 8.06 -1.75
N SER A 391 10.72 7.13 -1.12
CA SER A 391 10.69 5.71 -1.45
C SER A 391 9.43 5.06 -0.88
N ILE A 392 9.20 3.78 -1.21
CA ILE A 392 8.14 2.96 -0.59
C ILE A 392 8.51 2.40 0.80
N GLY A 393 9.63 2.84 1.39
CA GLY A 393 10.06 2.41 2.73
C GLY A 393 10.27 0.90 2.87
N SER A 394 9.92 0.35 4.03
CA SER A 394 10.07 -1.08 4.36
C SER A 394 9.40 -2.04 3.37
N TRP A 395 8.43 -1.58 2.57
CA TRP A 395 7.79 -2.42 1.54
C TRP A 395 8.80 -2.92 0.49
N GLN A 396 9.82 -2.12 0.15
CA GLN A 396 10.89 -2.56 -0.76
C GLN A 396 11.62 -3.79 -0.19
N HIS A 397 12.03 -3.72 1.07
CA HIS A 397 12.72 -4.83 1.75
C HIS A 397 11.83 -6.06 1.91
N ALA A 398 10.53 -5.87 2.15
CA ALA A 398 9.58 -6.98 2.22
C ALA A 398 9.43 -7.68 0.86
N MET A 399 9.33 -6.94 -0.25
CA MET A 399 9.28 -7.50 -1.61
C MET A 399 10.59 -8.19 -1.98
N GLU A 400 11.75 -7.59 -1.68
CA GLU A 400 13.07 -8.19 -1.90
C GLU A 400 13.27 -9.49 -1.10
N ALA A 401 12.72 -9.57 0.12
CA ALA A 401 12.73 -10.77 0.95
C ALA A 401 11.83 -11.87 0.36
N ILE A 402 10.63 -11.54 -0.12
CA ILE A 402 9.76 -12.51 -0.82
C ILE A 402 10.45 -13.07 -2.08
N VAL A 403 11.13 -12.23 -2.86
CA VAL A 403 11.90 -12.70 -4.03
C VAL A 403 13.07 -13.60 -3.61
N GLY A 404 13.73 -13.32 -2.49
CA GLY A 404 14.74 -14.20 -1.91
C GLY A 404 14.18 -15.57 -1.51
N VAL A 405 13.03 -15.61 -0.81
CA VAL A 405 12.33 -16.85 -0.47
C VAL A 405 11.83 -17.59 -1.72
N ALA A 406 11.44 -16.87 -2.78
CA ALA A 406 11.03 -17.47 -4.04
C ALA A 406 12.14 -18.26 -4.74
N VAL A 407 13.42 -17.88 -4.59
CA VAL A 407 14.54 -18.71 -5.06
C VAL A 407 14.47 -20.09 -4.39
N LEU A 408 14.38 -20.12 -3.05
CA LEU A 408 14.32 -21.36 -2.26
C LEU A 408 13.10 -22.22 -2.64
N VAL A 409 11.92 -21.60 -2.72
CA VAL A 409 10.65 -22.29 -2.97
C VAL A 409 10.61 -22.87 -4.39
N ASN A 410 11.03 -22.12 -5.42
CA ASN A 410 11.05 -22.66 -6.78
C ASN A 410 12.13 -23.76 -6.93
N CYS A 411 13.30 -23.64 -6.30
CA CYS A 411 14.31 -24.72 -6.31
C CYS A 411 13.79 -25.99 -5.63
N ALA A 412 13.15 -25.87 -4.47
CA ALA A 412 12.53 -27.00 -3.78
C ALA A 412 11.38 -27.63 -4.60
N LEU A 413 10.54 -26.82 -5.25
CA LEU A 413 9.49 -27.30 -6.15
C LEU A 413 10.06 -28.03 -7.37
N ILE A 414 11.13 -27.52 -8.01
CA ILE A 414 11.82 -28.21 -9.12
C ILE A 414 12.37 -29.57 -8.65
N GLY A 415 12.99 -29.60 -7.47
CA GLY A 415 13.59 -30.80 -6.89
C GLY A 415 12.61 -31.89 -6.48
N LEU A 416 11.47 -31.50 -5.91
CA LEU A 416 10.42 -32.41 -5.44
C LEU A 416 9.43 -32.79 -6.55
N SER A 417 9.32 -32.00 -7.62
CA SER A 417 8.54 -32.37 -8.80
C SER A 417 9.27 -33.42 -9.66
N GLY A 418 8.49 -34.17 -10.43
CA GLY A 418 8.99 -35.23 -11.31
C GLY A 418 10.10 -34.88 -12.32
N PRO A 419 10.29 -33.64 -12.82
CA PRO A 419 11.34 -33.32 -13.80
C PRO A 419 12.75 -33.77 -13.42
N VAL A 420 13.20 -33.49 -12.19
CA VAL A 420 14.58 -33.84 -11.78
C VAL A 420 14.76 -35.36 -11.68
N HIS A 421 13.76 -36.07 -11.16
CA HIS A 421 13.75 -37.54 -11.10
C HIS A 421 13.65 -38.19 -12.49
N ARG A 422 13.05 -37.51 -13.48
CA ARG A 422 13.04 -37.94 -14.90
C ARG A 422 14.37 -37.66 -15.62
N LEU A 423 15.06 -36.58 -15.27
CA LEU A 423 16.35 -36.20 -15.87
C LEU A 423 17.55 -36.96 -15.26
N LEU A 424 17.45 -37.37 -14.00
CA LEU A 424 18.50 -38.07 -13.26
C LEU A 424 17.93 -39.34 -12.55
N PRO A 425 17.49 -40.37 -13.31
CA PRO A 425 16.79 -41.53 -12.75
C PRO A 425 17.64 -42.36 -11.79
N ASP A 426 18.96 -42.39 -11.95
CA ASP A 426 19.90 -43.15 -11.11
C ASP A 426 20.46 -42.35 -9.91
N ALA A 427 20.01 -41.10 -9.71
CA ALA A 427 20.51 -40.26 -8.62
C ALA A 427 19.98 -40.71 -7.24
N THR A 428 20.88 -40.84 -6.27
CA THR A 428 20.50 -41.03 -4.87
C THR A 428 19.80 -39.78 -4.32
N PRO A 429 18.91 -39.91 -3.31
CA PRO A 429 18.24 -38.74 -2.71
C PRO A 429 19.20 -37.65 -2.21
N ALA A 430 20.39 -38.05 -1.72
CA ALA A 430 21.44 -37.12 -1.32
C ALA A 430 22.03 -36.33 -2.50
N GLN A 431 22.25 -36.99 -3.65
CA GLN A 431 22.70 -36.32 -4.88
C GLN A 431 21.63 -35.37 -5.41
N THR A 432 20.35 -35.76 -5.38
CA THR A 432 19.23 -34.89 -5.77
C THR A 432 19.19 -33.62 -4.91
N VAL A 433 19.32 -33.74 -3.58
CA VAL A 433 19.41 -32.57 -2.67
C VAL A 433 20.63 -31.69 -2.98
N LEU A 434 21.80 -32.29 -3.24
CA LEU A 434 23.00 -31.52 -3.60
C LEU A 434 22.83 -30.76 -4.93
N VAL A 435 22.17 -31.34 -5.93
CA VAL A 435 21.84 -30.65 -7.20
C VAL A 435 20.89 -29.48 -6.97
N ILE A 436 19.87 -29.64 -6.12
CA ILE A 436 18.93 -28.56 -5.77
C ILE A 436 19.65 -27.40 -5.08
N VAL A 437 20.48 -27.70 -4.07
CA VAL A 437 21.23 -26.67 -3.32
C VAL A 437 22.29 -26.00 -4.22
N ALA A 438 22.93 -26.73 -5.14
CA ALA A 438 23.84 -26.14 -6.11
C ALA A 438 23.12 -25.20 -7.09
N LEU A 439 21.95 -25.61 -7.61
CA LEU A 439 21.10 -24.78 -8.46
C LEU A 439 20.65 -23.50 -7.74
N GLU A 440 20.21 -23.63 -6.49
CA GLU A 440 19.84 -22.52 -5.61
C GLU A 440 20.99 -21.51 -5.47
N HIS A 441 22.19 -21.97 -5.14
CA HIS A 441 23.37 -21.10 -5.00
C HIS A 441 23.74 -20.40 -6.31
N VAL A 442 23.64 -21.09 -7.46
CA VAL A 442 23.86 -20.47 -8.78
C VAL A 442 22.84 -19.36 -9.02
N ILE A 443 21.55 -19.57 -8.72
CA ILE A 443 20.51 -18.55 -8.88
C ILE A 443 20.74 -17.37 -7.92
N LEU A 444 21.10 -17.63 -6.66
CA LEU A 444 21.42 -16.59 -5.68
C LEU A 444 22.62 -15.74 -6.13
N VAL A 445 23.65 -16.35 -6.72
CA VAL A 445 24.81 -15.63 -7.28
C VAL A 445 24.40 -14.79 -8.49
N VAL A 446 23.54 -15.30 -9.39
CA VAL A 446 23.02 -14.53 -10.53
C VAL A 446 22.14 -13.37 -10.06
N VAL A 447 21.27 -13.59 -9.07
CA VAL A 447 20.46 -12.55 -8.43
C VAL A 447 21.36 -11.47 -7.82
N LEU A 448 22.38 -11.84 -7.05
CA LEU A 448 23.35 -10.89 -6.49
C LEU A 448 24.09 -10.11 -7.57
N ALA A 449 24.54 -10.79 -8.65
CA ALA A 449 25.20 -10.14 -9.77
C ALA A 449 24.29 -9.12 -10.48
N LEU A 450 23.00 -9.43 -10.66
CA LEU A 450 22.00 -8.50 -11.22
C LEU A 450 21.78 -7.28 -10.32
N ARG A 451 21.70 -7.47 -9.00
CA ARG A 451 21.59 -6.36 -8.03
C ARG A 451 22.82 -5.45 -8.06
N LEU A 452 24.02 -6.02 -8.19
CA LEU A 452 25.26 -5.23 -8.32
C LEU A 452 25.40 -4.55 -9.69
N ALA A 453 24.83 -5.12 -10.75
CA ALA A 453 24.90 -4.57 -12.12
C ALA A 453 23.92 -3.42 -12.38
N ILE A 454 22.82 -3.31 -11.64
CA ILE A 454 21.79 -2.28 -11.81
C ILE A 454 21.94 -1.22 -10.70
N PRO A 455 22.65 -0.09 -10.92
CA PRO A 455 22.80 0.92 -9.89
C PRO A 455 21.48 1.66 -9.63
N GLU A 456 21.12 1.73 -8.34
CA GLU A 456 19.91 2.39 -7.81
C GLU A 456 19.82 3.89 -8.14
N ILE A 457 20.96 4.56 -8.37
CA ILE A 457 21.01 5.96 -8.80
C ILE A 457 21.54 6.02 -10.24
N PRO A 458 20.76 6.51 -11.22
CA PRO A 458 21.26 6.77 -12.57
C PRO A 458 22.41 7.78 -12.58
N ALA A 459 23.39 7.59 -13.47
CA ALA A 459 24.58 8.45 -13.53
C ALA A 459 24.28 9.95 -13.73
N TRP A 460 23.26 10.29 -14.51
CA TRP A 460 22.81 11.68 -14.67
C TRP A 460 22.24 12.24 -13.36
N LEU A 461 21.50 11.44 -12.59
CA LEU A 461 20.92 11.85 -11.31
C LEU A 461 22.01 12.05 -10.26
N ALA A 462 22.98 11.13 -10.20
CA ALA A 462 24.17 11.30 -9.35
C ALA A 462 24.93 12.59 -9.68
N THR A 463 24.99 12.98 -10.95
CA THR A 463 25.61 14.23 -11.41
C THR A 463 24.82 15.46 -10.92
N GLU A 464 23.50 15.46 -11.02
CA GLU A 464 22.68 16.57 -10.50
C GLU A 464 22.73 16.67 -8.97
N MET A 465 22.67 15.54 -8.25
CA MET A 465 22.86 15.51 -6.79
C MET A 465 24.22 16.09 -6.38
N ALA A 466 25.30 15.77 -7.12
CA ALA A 466 26.63 16.31 -6.87
C ALA A 466 26.71 17.83 -7.12
N LYS A 467 26.01 18.36 -8.13
CA LYS A 467 25.93 19.82 -8.36
C LYS A 467 25.24 20.54 -7.21
N VAL A 468 24.10 20.02 -6.75
CA VAL A 468 23.33 20.61 -5.63
C VAL A 468 24.16 20.60 -4.34
N GLU A 469 24.83 19.49 -4.03
CA GLU A 469 25.70 19.39 -2.85
C GLU A 469 26.94 20.30 -2.95
N PHE A 470 27.52 20.46 -4.15
CA PHE A 470 28.59 21.43 -4.38
C PHE A 470 28.13 22.87 -4.09
N GLN A 471 26.99 23.28 -4.63
CA GLN A 471 26.40 24.60 -4.40
C GLN A 471 26.07 24.83 -2.92
N ARG A 472 25.54 23.81 -2.22
CA ARG A 472 25.29 23.86 -0.78
C ARG A 472 26.56 24.15 0.02
N ARG A 473 27.67 23.49 -0.31
CA ARG A 473 28.98 23.71 0.33
C ARG A 473 29.56 25.08 0.02
N GLU A 474 29.40 25.57 -1.21
CA GLU A 474 29.86 26.90 -1.61
C GLU A 474 29.07 28.01 -0.89
N ALA A 475 27.74 27.89 -0.81
CA ALA A 475 26.89 28.79 -0.04
C ALA A 475 27.28 28.83 1.45
N ILE A 476 27.57 27.67 2.06
CA ILE A 476 28.06 27.60 3.44
C ILE A 476 29.41 28.32 3.59
N LYS A 477 30.39 28.10 2.70
CA LYS A 477 31.68 28.81 2.72
C LYS A 477 31.50 30.32 2.62
N ASN A 478 30.69 30.77 1.67
CA ASN A 478 30.44 32.20 1.44
C ASN A 478 29.70 32.86 2.62
N ALA A 479 28.81 32.14 3.30
CA ALA A 479 28.17 32.61 4.54
C ALA A 479 29.14 32.72 5.73
N HIS A 480 30.18 31.88 5.81
CA HIS A 480 31.19 31.93 6.87
C HIS A 480 32.34 32.91 6.59
N ALA A 481 32.59 33.27 5.32
CA ALA A 481 33.62 34.23 4.94
C ALA A 481 33.56 35.58 5.69
N PRO A 482 32.41 36.29 5.81
CA PRO A 482 32.35 37.55 6.56
C PRO A 482 32.56 37.40 8.06
N LEU A 483 32.28 36.22 8.65
CA LEU A 483 32.49 35.95 10.07
C LEU A 483 33.97 35.79 10.45
N MET A 484 34.84 35.39 9.52
CA MET A 484 36.29 35.35 9.79
C MET A 484 36.94 36.74 9.72
N VAL A 485 36.44 37.63 8.85
CA VAL A 485 37.00 38.97 8.68
C VAL A 485 36.78 39.85 9.93
N SER A 486 35.65 39.70 10.63
CA SER A 486 35.37 40.44 11.87
C SER A 486 36.18 39.95 13.08
N ILE A 487 36.67 38.70 13.07
CA ILE A 487 37.52 38.13 14.14
C ILE A 487 38.99 38.60 14.01
N HIS A 488 39.34 39.31 12.93
CA HIS A 488 40.70 39.80 12.66
C HIS A 488 40.86 41.33 12.67
N GLN A 489 39.95 42.07 13.32
CA GLN A 489 40.28 43.42 13.79
C GLN A 489 40.91 43.35 15.19
N PRO A 490 42.19 43.74 15.35
CA PRO A 490 42.78 43.90 16.68
C PRO A 490 42.12 45.08 17.39
N GLN A 491 41.58 44.85 18.59
CA GLN A 491 41.38 45.96 19.54
C GLN A 491 42.76 46.46 19.97
N GLY A 492 43.20 47.60 19.44
CA GLY A 492 44.43 48.23 19.92
C GLY A 492 45.10 49.20 18.96
N VAL A 493 44.59 50.43 18.89
CA VAL A 493 45.44 51.63 19.11
C VAL A 493 44.61 52.64 19.92
N TYR A 494 45.00 52.85 21.17
CA TYR A 494 44.77 54.12 21.85
C TYR A 494 45.97 55.02 21.54
N CYS A 495 45.73 56.19 20.94
CA CYS A 495 46.52 57.41 21.08
C CYS A 495 45.79 58.57 20.39
#